data_AF-A0A0C1D4G7-F1
#
_entry.id   AF-A0A0C1D4G7-F1
#
_cell.length_a   1.000
_cell.length_b   1.000
_cell.length_c   1.000
_cell.angle_alpha   90.00
_cell.angle_beta   90.00
_cell.angle_gamma   90.00
#
_symmetry.space_group_name_H-M   'P 1'
#
loop_
_entity.id
_entity.type
_entity.pdbx_description
1 polymer ?
#
loop_
_entity_poly.entity_id
_entity_poly.type
_entity_poly.pdbx_seq_one_letter_code
_entity_poly.pdbx_strand_id
1 'polypeptide(L)' 'MIYFIFKHNKIRMDITLFSMGFVIMIVGLIIMLRNKFYKQRPYDISFLKELNFFIGGLIFFGMGLAVLINIIIDLVY' A
#
# COMPACT_ATOMS: atom_id res chain seq x y z
N MET A 1 6.24 -35.67 6.32
CA MET A 1 7.35 -34.92 5.69
C MET A 1 6.85 -33.83 4.74
N ILE A 2 5.96 -34.13 3.80
CA ILE A 2 5.39 -33.15 2.84
C ILE A 2 4.63 -32.00 3.54
N TYR A 3 3.87 -32.31 4.60
CA TYR A 3 3.09 -31.30 5.34
C TYR A 3 3.93 -30.18 5.99
N PHE A 4 5.16 -30.50 6.42
CA PHE A 4 6.07 -29.51 7.01
C PHE A 4 6.64 -28.54 5.97
N ILE A 5 6.86 -29.03 4.74
CA ILE A 5 7.39 -28.22 3.64
C ILE A 5 6.32 -27.21 3.18
N PHE A 6 5.06 -27.65 3.06
CA PHE A 6 3.94 -26.75 2.72
C PHE A 6 3.70 -25.70 3.80
N LYS A 7 3.73 -26.10 5.09
CA LYS A 7 3.56 -25.17 6.21
C LYS A 7 4.69 -24.11 6.26
N HIS A 8 5.93 -24.52 6.03
CA HIS A 8 7.08 -23.61 6.02
C HIS A 8 7.08 -22.67 4.80
N ASN A 9 6.62 -23.15 3.64
CA ASN A 9 6.46 -22.29 2.45
C ASN A 9 5.29 -21.31 2.59
N LYS A 10 4.19 -21.69 3.26
CA LYS A 10 3.07 -20.77 3.54
C LYS A 10 3.58 -19.56 4.34
N ILE A 11 4.26 -19.81 5.46
CA ILE A 11 4.82 -18.75 6.33
C ILE A 11 5.77 -17.82 5.57
N ARG A 12 6.62 -18.36 4.69
CA ARG A 12 7.52 -17.54 3.86
C ARG A 12 6.75 -16.67 2.87
N MET A 13 5.74 -17.23 2.21
CA MET A 13 4.92 -16.49 1.25
C MET A 13 4.13 -15.36 1.94
N ASP A 14 3.61 -15.61 3.14
CA ASP A 14 2.86 -14.62 3.93
C ASP A 14 3.76 -13.44 4.35
N ILE A 15 4.98 -13.72 4.82
CA ILE A 15 5.98 -12.69 5.16
C ILE A 15 6.38 -11.86 3.93
N THR A 16 6.54 -12.52 2.78
CA THR A 16 6.94 -11.84 1.54
C THR A 16 5.83 -10.90 1.08
N LEU A 17 4.57 -11.36 1.09
CA LEU A 17 3.40 -10.54 0.75
C LEU A 17 3.19 -9.39 1.75
N PHE A 18 3.44 -9.63 3.04
CA PHE A 18 3.40 -8.59 4.08
C PHE A 18 4.41 -7.49 3.79
N SER A 19 5.65 -7.86 3.48
CA SER A 19 6.71 -6.90 3.15
C SER A 19 6.40 -6.10 1.87
N MET A 20 5.83 -6.74 0.84
CA MET A 20 5.40 -6.07 -0.39
C MET A 20 4.26 -5.08 -0.13
N GLY A 21 3.23 -5.49 0.63
CA GLY A 21 2.12 -4.62 1.01
C GLY A 21 2.56 -3.40 1.81
N PHE A 22 3.51 -3.60 2.74
CA PHE A 22 4.10 -2.51 3.53
C PHE A 22 4.88 -1.50 2.67
N VAL A 23 5.69 -1.97 1.71
CA VAL A 23 6.43 -1.10 0.79
C VAL A 23 5.47 -0.28 -0.09
N ILE A 24 4.43 -0.91 -0.64
CA ILE A 24 3.41 -0.23 -1.45
C ILE A 24 2.69 0.85 -0.64
N MET A 25 2.36 0.55 0.62
CA MET A 25 1.74 1.50 1.55
C MET A 25 2.64 2.72 1.80
N ILE A 26 3.95 2.50 2.05
CA ILE A 26 4.91 3.59 2.26
C ILE A 26 5.02 4.48 1.01
N VAL A 27 5.11 3.88 -0.19
CA VAL A 27 5.20 4.64 -1.44
C VAL A 27 3.95 5.51 -1.64
N GLY A 28 2.75 4.97 -1.40
CA GLY A 28 1.51 5.74 -1.46
C GLY A 28 1.52 6.92 -0.48
N LEU A 29 2.00 6.70 0.75
CA LEU A 29 2.08 7.72 1.78
C LEU A 29 3.08 8.84 1.43
N ILE A 30 4.23 8.50 0.85
CA ILE A 30 5.22 9.48 0.35
C ILE A 30 4.63 10.36 -0.76
N ILE A 31 3.91 9.76 -1.71
CA ILE A 31 3.26 10.49 -2.82
C ILE A 31 2.22 11.47 -2.27
N MET A 32 1.41 11.04 -1.31
CA MET A 32 0.39 11.89 -0.68
C MET A 32 1.01 13.04 0.14
N LEU A 33 2.06 12.76 0.92
CA LEU A 33 2.77 13.79 1.68
C LEU A 33 3.41 14.84 0.78
N ARG A 34 4.03 14.42 -0.33
CA ARG A 34 4.64 15.33 -1.30
C ARG A 34 3.63 16.32 -1.89
N ASN A 35 2.40 15.87 -2.16
CA ASN A 35 1.35 16.72 -2.75
C ASN A 35 0.67 17.66 -1.72
N LYS A 36 0.66 17.31 -0.42
CA LYS A 36 -0.01 18.12 0.61
C LYS A 36 0.65 19.49 0.86
N PHE A 37 1.93 19.65 0.50
CA PHE A 37 2.68 20.90 0.74
C PHE A 37 2.56 21.96 -0.37
N TYR A 38 1.91 21.65 -1.49
CA TYR A 38 1.67 22.62 -2.56
C TYR A 38 0.35 23.36 -2.34
N LYS A 39 0.40 24.49 -1.61
CA LYS A 39 -0.70 25.46 -1.55
C LYS A 39 -0.89 26.10 -2.94
N GLN A 40 -1.71 25.51 -3.81
CA GLN A 40 -2.00 26.10 -5.12
C GLN A 40 -3.40 26.73 -5.18
N ARG A 41 -3.49 27.81 -5.95
CA ARG A 41 -4.73 28.56 -6.19
C ARG A 41 -5.69 27.71 -7.04
N PRO A 42 -7.01 27.76 -6.81
CA PRO A 42 -7.98 26.79 -7.36
C PRO A 42 -8.19 26.81 -8.88
N TYR A 43 -7.54 27.70 -9.63
CA TYR A 43 -7.79 27.92 -11.07
C TYR A 43 -6.64 27.46 -11.98
N ASP A 44 -5.62 26.80 -11.42
CA ASP A 44 -4.43 26.41 -12.17
C ASP A 44 -4.55 24.95 -12.62
N ILE A 45 -4.23 24.67 -13.89
CA ILE A 45 -4.36 23.34 -14.54
C ILE A 45 -3.48 22.29 -13.82
N SER A 46 -2.50 22.75 -13.04
CA SER A 46 -1.68 21.96 -12.11
C SER A 46 -2.48 21.31 -10.97
N PHE A 47 -3.60 21.90 -10.54
CA PHE A 47 -4.46 21.34 -9.49
C PHE A 47 -5.04 19.97 -9.88
N LEU A 48 -5.53 19.83 -11.12
CA LEU A 48 -6.07 18.55 -11.61
C LEU A 48 -5.00 17.45 -11.70
N LYS A 49 -3.77 17.82 -12.07
CA LYS A 49 -2.64 16.87 -12.08
C LYS A 49 -2.28 16.43 -10.66
N GLU A 50 -2.20 17.36 -9.72
CA GLU A 50 -1.91 17.05 -8.31
C GLU A 50 -3.01 16.21 -7.66
N LEU A 51 -4.27 16.48 -7.97
CA LEU A 51 -5.41 15.68 -7.52
C LEU A 51 -5.34 14.25 -8.06
N ASN A 52 -5.04 14.07 -9.34
CA ASN A 52 -4.85 12.73 -9.92
C ASN A 52 -3.68 11.98 -9.28
N PHE A 53 -2.55 12.66 -8.99
CA PHE A 53 -1.44 12.05 -8.26
C PHE A 53 -1.79 11.72 -6.80
N PHE A 54 -2.58 12.57 -6.14
CA PHE A 54 -3.04 12.33 -4.76
C PHE A 54 -4.00 11.14 -4.70
N ILE A 55 -4.97 11.08 -5.62
CA ILE A 55 -5.90 9.95 -5.77
C ILE A 55 -5.11 8.67 -6.11
N GLY A 56 -4.13 8.75 -7.01
CA GLY A 56 -3.22 7.63 -7.29
C GLY A 56 -2.52 7.13 -6.03
N GLY A 57 -1.91 8.03 -5.26
CA GLY A 57 -1.28 7.71 -3.98
C GLY A 57 -2.25 7.10 -2.97
N LEU A 58 -3.48 7.61 -2.91
CA LEU A 58 -4.55 7.09 -2.05
C LEU A 58 -4.97 5.67 -2.42
N ILE A 59 -5.05 5.36 -3.72
CA ILE A 59 -5.34 4.01 -4.23
C ILE A 59 -4.20 3.05 -3.87
N PHE A 60 -2.95 3.44 -4.11
CA PHE A 60 -1.79 2.62 -3.74
C PHE A 60 -1.72 2.37 -2.24
N PHE A 61 -1.97 3.40 -1.43
CA PHE A 61 -2.04 3.28 0.02
C PHE A 61 -3.16 2.31 0.46
N GLY A 62 -4.36 2.45 -0.12
CA GLY A 62 -5.50 1.57 0.14
C GLY A 62 -5.24 0.11 -0.25
N MET A 63 -4.58 -0.14 -1.38
CA MET A 63 -4.19 -1.49 -1.80
C MET A 63 -3.18 -2.11 -0.81
N GLY A 64 -2.16 -1.35 -0.39
CA GLY A 64 -1.20 -1.82 0.62
C GLY A 64 -1.88 -2.17 1.94
N LEU A 65 -2.81 -1.33 2.39
CA LEU A 65 -3.63 -1.58 3.58
C LEU A 65 -4.49 -2.84 3.46
N ALA A 66 -5.17 -3.04 2.33
CA ALA A 66 -6.01 -4.21 2.11
C ALA A 66 -5.21 -5.52 2.17
N VAL A 67 -4.02 -5.54 1.56
CA VAL A 67 -3.10 -6.69 1.64
C VAL A 67 -2.67 -6.95 3.08
N LEU A 68 -2.29 -5.92 3.83
CA LEU A 68 -1.89 -6.06 5.23
C LEU A 68 -3.04 -6.56 6.11
N ILE A 69 -4.26 -6.03 5.94
CA ILE A 69 -5.44 -6.45 6.68
C ILE A 69 -5.76 -7.93 6.42
N ASN A 70 -5.72 -8.37 5.16
CA ASN A 70 -5.96 -9.77 4.82
C ASN A 70 -4.95 -10.72 5.47
N ILE A 71 -3.67 -10.34 5.50
CA ILE A 71 -2.62 -11.14 6.15
C ILE A 71 -2.83 -11.16 7.67
N ILE A 72 -3.18 -10.02 8.28
CA ILE A 72 -3.45 -9.96 9.73
C ILE A 72 -4.64 -10.85 10.09
N ILE A 73 -5.71 -10.83 9.28
CA ILE A 73 -6.88 -11.69 9.49
C ILE A 73 -6.49 -13.17 9.38
N ASP A 74 -5.73 -13.58 8.35
CA ASP A 74 -5.24 -14.97 8.19
C ASP A 74 -4.24 -15.39 9.28
N LEU A 75 -3.61 -14.44 9.97
CA LEU A 75 -2.71 -14.71 11.10
C LEU A 75 -3.48 -14.85 12.42
N VAL A 76 -4.60 -14.15 12.57
CA VAL A 76 -5.40 -14.09 13.80
C VAL A 76 -6.45 -15.22 13.86
N TYR A 77 -7.02 -15.59 12.72
CA TYR A 77 -8.00 -16.70 12.59
C TYR A 77 -7.34 -17.98 12.09
#